data_AF-A0A497JDW9-F1
#
_entry.id   AF-A0A497JDW9-F1
#
_cell.length_a   1.000
_cell.length_b   1.000
_cell.length_c   1.000
_cell.angle_alpha   90.00
_cell.angle_beta   90.00
_cell.angle_gamma   90.00
#
_symmetry.space_group_name_H-M   'P 1'
#
loop_
_entity.id
_entity.type
_entity.pdbx_description
1 polymer ?
#
loop_
_entity_poly.entity_id
_entity_poly.type
_entity_poly.pdbx_seq_one_letter_code
_entity_poly.pdbx_strand_id
1 'polypeptide(L)'
;MTGKTIVEKILSEKSNTDAKAGDIVIASIDLCYVQDGTGPLTIEQWKNFGKIANPRKTVLFIDHASPSPRKELSNDHAKLRKFAREYNAILSDVGEGVCHQVAAEKFICPGDIVVGADSHTCMGGALGAFATGMGSTDVAVAIALGKNWFRVPETIKFEIEGKLSKGVFAKDLILYIIGKIGSDGAMYKAMEFSGKAMETLSMSERFVLTNMAVEAGAK
;
A
#
# COMPACT_ATOMS: atom_id res chain seq x y z
N MET A 1 -8.65 19.20 23.41
CA MET A 1 -8.47 17.92 22.70
C MET A 1 -7.27 18.07 21.78
N THR A 2 -6.26 17.21 21.90
CA THR A 2 -5.17 17.13 20.93
C THR A 2 -5.73 16.66 19.59
N GLY A 3 -5.29 17.25 18.48
CA GLY A 3 -5.75 16.87 17.14
C GLY A 3 -5.21 15.48 16.73
N LYS A 4 -6.00 14.74 15.96
CA LYS A 4 -5.60 13.44 15.38
C LYS A 4 -4.69 13.60 14.16
N THR A 5 -3.76 12.67 13.97
CA THR A 5 -2.99 12.53 12.72
C THR A 5 -3.90 12.09 11.56
N ILE A 6 -3.41 12.18 10.32
CA ILE A 6 -4.21 11.69 9.17
C ILE A 6 -4.52 10.19 9.29
N VAL A 7 -3.54 9.39 9.73
CA VAL A 7 -3.70 7.94 9.89
C VAL A 7 -4.71 7.60 10.98
N GLU A 8 -4.66 8.29 12.12
CA GLU A 8 -5.66 8.12 13.18
C GLU A 8 -7.08 8.47 12.67
N LYS A 9 -7.22 9.54 11.87
CA LYS A 9 -8.52 9.92 11.28
C LYS A 9 -9.05 8.85 10.33
N ILE A 10 -8.23 8.38 9.39
CA ILE A 10 -8.62 7.35 8.42
C ILE A 10 -9.02 6.05 9.13
N LEU A 11 -8.19 5.57 10.06
CA LEU A 11 -8.48 4.33 10.79
C LEU A 11 -9.70 4.48 11.71
N SER A 12 -9.92 5.66 12.30
CA SER A 12 -11.13 5.95 13.08
C SER A 12 -12.38 5.86 12.22
N GLU A 13 -12.38 6.51 11.06
CA GLU A 13 -13.51 6.52 10.13
C GLU A 13 -13.83 5.11 9.63
N LYS A 14 -12.80 4.38 9.16
CA LYS A 14 -12.99 3.06 8.54
C LYS A 14 -13.29 1.94 9.53
N SER A 15 -13.07 2.16 10.82
CA SER A 15 -13.45 1.25 11.90
C SER A 15 -14.69 1.68 12.68
N ASN A 16 -15.21 2.89 12.45
CA ASN A 16 -16.26 3.52 13.27
C ASN A 16 -15.90 3.58 14.77
N THR A 17 -14.64 3.92 15.10
CA THR A 17 -14.15 4.04 16.47
C THR A 17 -13.36 5.34 16.67
N ASP A 18 -13.14 5.77 17.92
CA ASP A 18 -12.25 6.90 18.25
C ASP A 18 -10.78 6.45 18.33
N ALA A 19 -10.26 5.88 17.23
CA ALA A 19 -8.96 5.23 17.20
C ALA A 19 -7.80 6.21 17.45
N LYS A 20 -6.82 5.78 18.25
CA LYS A 20 -5.56 6.48 18.57
C LYS A 20 -4.36 5.53 18.43
N ALA A 21 -3.17 6.10 18.28
CA ALA A 21 -1.94 5.32 18.23
C ALA A 21 -1.86 4.28 19.36
N GLY A 22 -1.58 3.03 18.99
CA GLY A 22 -1.52 1.89 19.90
C GLY A 22 -2.80 1.04 19.96
N ASP A 23 -3.96 1.59 19.62
CA ASP A 23 -5.22 0.86 19.60
C ASP A 23 -5.22 -0.25 18.53
N ILE A 24 -6.01 -1.29 18.76
CA ILE A 24 -6.31 -2.32 17.75
C ILE A 24 -7.74 -2.10 17.26
N VAL A 25 -7.88 -1.88 15.96
CA VAL A 25 -9.17 -1.66 15.30
C VAL A 25 -9.42 -2.69 14.21
N ILE A 26 -10.68 -3.00 13.94
CA ILE A 26 -11.09 -3.75 12.74
C ILE A 26 -11.64 -2.72 11.75
N ALA A 27 -10.92 -2.49 10.66
CA ALA A 27 -11.26 -1.45 9.69
C ALA A 27 -11.65 -2.07 8.34
N SER A 28 -12.62 -1.44 7.67
CA SER A 28 -13.03 -1.80 6.31
C SER A 28 -11.94 -1.44 5.30
N ILE A 29 -11.72 -2.30 4.32
CA ILE A 29 -10.69 -2.13 3.29
C ILE A 29 -11.30 -1.59 2.00
N ASP A 30 -10.63 -0.62 1.39
CA ASP A 30 -11.07 0.00 0.14
C ASP A 30 -10.41 -0.57 -1.10
N LEU A 31 -9.19 -1.10 -0.96
CA LEU A 31 -8.49 -1.78 -2.04
C LEU A 31 -7.61 -2.90 -1.48
N CYS A 32 -7.75 -4.09 -2.06
CA CYS A 32 -6.85 -5.21 -1.86
C CYS A 32 -6.13 -5.48 -3.18
N TYR A 33 -4.81 -5.66 -3.17
CA TYR A 33 -4.14 -6.17 -4.35
C TYR A 33 -3.00 -7.13 -4.06
N VAL A 34 -2.66 -7.91 -5.08
CA VAL A 34 -1.55 -8.86 -5.07
C VAL A 34 -0.76 -8.75 -6.38
N GLN A 35 0.51 -9.14 -6.34
CA GLN A 35 1.38 -9.25 -7.52
C GLN A 35 1.72 -10.72 -7.81
N ASP A 36 2.32 -11.03 -8.95
CA ASP A 36 2.41 -12.39 -9.48
C ASP A 36 3.27 -13.38 -8.67
N GLY A 37 4.18 -12.89 -7.83
CA GLY A 37 4.94 -13.66 -6.85
C GLY A 37 4.17 -13.98 -5.56
N THR A 38 3.30 -13.08 -5.07
CA THR A 38 2.58 -13.26 -3.79
C THR A 38 1.10 -13.61 -3.95
N GLY A 39 0.53 -13.35 -5.12
CA GLY A 39 -0.85 -13.66 -5.48
C GLY A 39 -1.18 -15.15 -5.43
N PRO A 40 -0.34 -16.05 -5.98
CA PRO A 40 -0.57 -17.49 -5.89
C PRO A 40 -0.67 -17.98 -4.43
N LEU A 41 0.19 -17.49 -3.54
CA LEU A 41 0.16 -17.82 -2.11
C LEU A 41 -1.08 -17.25 -1.44
N THR A 42 -1.46 -16.01 -1.77
CA THR A 42 -2.67 -15.36 -1.27
C THR A 42 -3.92 -16.14 -1.67
N ILE A 43 -3.99 -16.63 -2.92
CA ILE A 43 -5.09 -17.49 -3.39
C ILE A 43 -5.13 -18.81 -2.61
N GLU A 44 -4.00 -19.43 -2.29
CA GLU A 44 -4.00 -20.66 -1.48
C GLU A 44 -4.57 -20.40 -0.08
N GLN A 45 -4.17 -19.30 0.58
CA GLN A 45 -4.73 -18.93 1.88
C GLN A 45 -6.23 -18.57 1.79
N TRP A 46 -6.62 -17.90 0.71
CA TRP A 46 -7.99 -17.50 0.44
C TRP A 46 -8.96 -18.69 0.30
N LYS A 47 -8.50 -19.85 -0.21
CA LYS A 47 -9.32 -21.06 -0.35
C LYS A 47 -9.94 -21.52 0.96
N ASN A 48 -9.32 -21.23 2.11
CA ASN A 48 -9.87 -21.53 3.43
C ASN A 48 -11.16 -20.76 3.73
N PHE A 49 -11.37 -19.62 3.05
CA PHE A 49 -12.57 -18.80 3.18
C PHE A 49 -13.57 -19.03 2.05
N GLY A 50 -13.09 -19.24 0.82
CA GLY A 50 -13.91 -19.60 -0.34
C GLY A 50 -14.89 -18.52 -0.82
N LYS A 51 -14.70 -17.26 -0.41
CA LYS A 51 -15.57 -16.13 -0.77
C LYS A 51 -14.77 -14.85 -0.97
N ILE A 52 -15.30 -13.92 -1.76
CA ILE A 52 -14.70 -12.61 -2.01
C ILE A 52 -15.69 -11.52 -1.57
N ALA A 53 -15.25 -10.60 -0.72
CA ALA A 53 -16.12 -9.57 -0.16
C ALA A 53 -16.48 -8.51 -1.20
N ASN A 54 -15.51 -8.10 -2.02
CA ASN A 54 -15.75 -7.15 -3.11
C ASN A 54 -14.77 -7.39 -4.28
N PRO A 55 -15.21 -8.05 -5.35
CA PRO A 55 -14.38 -8.29 -6.54
C PRO A 55 -13.86 -7.02 -7.20
N ARG A 56 -14.65 -5.94 -7.20
CA ARG A 56 -14.28 -4.65 -7.80
C ARG A 56 -13.22 -3.88 -7.01
N LYS A 57 -12.94 -4.30 -5.77
CA LYS A 57 -11.88 -3.77 -4.91
C LYS A 57 -10.72 -4.76 -4.75
N THR A 58 -10.65 -5.79 -5.59
CA THR A 58 -9.60 -6.81 -5.57
C THR A 58 -8.88 -6.82 -6.91
N VAL A 59 -7.59 -6.52 -6.91
CA VAL A 59 -6.77 -6.43 -8.12
C VAL A 59 -5.63 -7.44 -8.09
N LEU A 60 -5.45 -8.19 -9.16
CA LEU A 60 -4.34 -9.11 -9.36
C LEU A 60 -3.44 -8.54 -10.46
N PHE A 61 -2.20 -8.20 -10.08
CA PHE A 61 -1.19 -7.66 -10.99
C PHE A 61 -0.24 -8.75 -11.48
N ILE A 62 0.12 -8.65 -12.76
CA ILE A 62 1.17 -9.47 -13.38
C ILE A 62 2.26 -8.52 -13.88
N ASP A 63 3.20 -8.16 -13.01
CA ASP A 63 4.20 -7.12 -13.26
C ASP A 63 5.64 -7.54 -12.89
N HIS A 64 5.82 -8.43 -11.90
CA HIS A 64 7.15 -8.85 -11.44
C HIS A 64 7.86 -9.78 -12.43
N ALA A 65 7.13 -10.67 -13.09
CA ALA A 65 7.65 -11.57 -14.11
C ALA A 65 6.92 -11.38 -15.44
N SER A 66 6.97 -10.18 -16.01
CA SER A 66 6.18 -9.77 -17.18
C SER A 66 7.05 -9.55 -18.43
N PRO A 67 7.10 -10.46 -19.43
CA PRO A 67 6.45 -11.79 -19.49
C PRO A 67 7.19 -12.86 -18.68
N SER A 68 6.49 -13.97 -18.39
CA SER A 68 7.03 -15.03 -17.52
C SER A 68 8.28 -15.69 -18.14
N PRO A 69 9.44 -15.73 -17.44
CA PRO A 69 10.67 -16.29 -17.98
C PRO A 69 10.79 -17.81 -17.85
N ARG A 70 9.89 -18.48 -17.12
CA ARG A 70 9.92 -19.92 -16.86
C ARG A 70 8.54 -20.50 -16.59
N LYS A 71 8.41 -21.82 -16.77
CA LYS A 71 7.16 -22.58 -16.67
C LYS A 71 6.39 -22.35 -15.37
N GLU A 72 7.06 -22.30 -14.22
CA GLU A 72 6.37 -22.17 -12.94
C GLU A 72 5.68 -20.81 -12.83
N LEU A 73 6.35 -19.73 -13.27
CA LEU A 73 5.77 -18.39 -13.30
C LEU A 73 4.63 -18.29 -14.32
N SER A 74 4.72 -19.00 -15.46
CA SER A 74 3.60 -19.12 -16.39
C SER A 74 2.38 -19.79 -15.75
N ASN A 75 2.59 -20.80 -14.90
CA ASN A 75 1.50 -21.45 -14.15
C ASN A 75 0.89 -20.51 -13.11
N ASP A 76 1.72 -19.74 -12.40
CA ASP A 76 1.26 -18.74 -11.44
C ASP A 76 0.42 -17.66 -12.12
N HIS A 77 0.88 -17.15 -13.26
CA HIS A 77 0.10 -16.23 -14.09
C HIS A 77 -1.24 -16.84 -14.51
N ALA A 78 -1.23 -18.09 -15.00
CA ALA A 78 -2.45 -18.79 -15.40
C ALA A 78 -3.43 -18.94 -14.22
N LYS A 79 -2.93 -19.20 -13.01
CA LYS A 79 -3.72 -19.26 -11.78
C LYS A 79 -4.35 -17.92 -11.43
N LEU A 80 -3.62 -16.81 -11.54
CA LEU A 80 -4.17 -15.47 -11.29
C LEU A 80 -5.24 -15.09 -12.30
N ARG A 81 -4.97 -15.31 -13.60
CA ARG A 81 -5.96 -15.08 -14.66
C ARG A 81 -7.22 -15.93 -14.46
N LYS A 82 -7.06 -17.18 -14.03
CA LYS A 82 -8.19 -18.07 -13.71
C LYS A 82 -9.00 -17.53 -12.53
N PHE A 83 -8.34 -17.16 -11.43
CA PHE A 83 -8.99 -16.59 -10.26
C PHE A 83 -9.75 -15.30 -10.60
N ALA A 84 -9.13 -14.38 -11.34
CA ALA A 84 -9.76 -13.14 -11.78
C ALA A 84 -11.07 -13.41 -12.53
N ARG A 85 -11.06 -14.36 -13.49
CA ARG A 85 -12.25 -14.75 -14.25
C ARG A 85 -13.32 -15.44 -13.40
N GLU A 86 -12.93 -16.37 -12.53
CA GLU A 86 -13.88 -17.14 -11.72
C GLU A 86 -14.60 -16.29 -10.67
N TYR A 87 -13.88 -15.32 -10.08
CA TYR A 87 -14.39 -14.50 -8.98
C TYR A 87 -14.72 -13.07 -9.39
N ASN A 88 -14.65 -12.75 -10.70
CA ASN A 88 -14.86 -11.42 -11.26
C ASN A 88 -13.99 -10.34 -10.63
N ALA A 89 -12.78 -10.71 -10.20
CA ALA A 89 -11.79 -9.76 -9.69
C ALA A 89 -11.06 -9.08 -10.86
N ILE A 90 -10.45 -7.92 -10.59
CA ILE A 90 -9.76 -7.14 -11.61
C ILE A 90 -8.39 -7.76 -11.88
N LEU A 91 -8.05 -7.96 -13.16
CA LEU A 91 -6.73 -8.37 -13.60
C LEU A 91 -6.05 -7.17 -14.28
N SER A 92 -4.79 -6.92 -13.92
CA SER A 92 -3.88 -6.06 -14.67
C SER A 92 -2.80 -6.96 -15.25
N ASP A 93 -2.87 -7.24 -16.55
CA ASP A 93 -2.04 -8.26 -17.19
C ASP A 93 -0.63 -7.74 -17.55
N VAL A 94 0.19 -8.64 -18.09
CA VAL A 94 1.55 -8.42 -18.60
C VAL A 94 1.57 -7.16 -19.48
N GLY A 95 2.47 -6.23 -19.12
CA GLY A 95 2.70 -5.00 -19.87
C GLY A 95 1.77 -3.83 -19.50
N GLU A 96 0.82 -3.99 -18.57
CA GLU A 96 -0.03 -2.87 -18.13
C GLU A 96 0.67 -1.90 -17.17
N GLY A 97 1.75 -2.33 -16.51
CA GLY A 97 2.58 -1.49 -15.64
C GLY A 97 2.84 -2.08 -14.26
N VAL A 98 3.69 -1.40 -13.49
CA VAL A 98 4.02 -1.78 -12.11
C VAL A 98 2.79 -1.59 -11.22
N CYS A 99 2.52 -2.56 -10.34
CA CYS A 99 1.31 -2.64 -9.52
C CYS A 99 1.01 -1.35 -8.75
N HIS A 100 2.01 -0.77 -8.07
CA HIS A 100 1.80 0.48 -7.33
C HIS A 100 1.42 1.65 -8.23
N GLN A 101 2.05 1.76 -9.41
CA GLN A 101 1.78 2.83 -10.37
C GLN A 101 0.35 2.72 -10.88
N VAL A 102 -0.03 1.55 -11.37
CA VAL A 102 -1.38 1.31 -11.89
C VAL A 102 -2.43 1.48 -10.79
N ALA A 103 -2.13 1.04 -9.56
CA ALA A 103 -3.02 1.24 -8.42
C ALA A 103 -3.24 2.71 -8.09
N ALA A 104 -2.17 3.50 -8.04
CA ALA A 104 -2.24 4.93 -7.80
C ALA A 104 -3.01 5.68 -8.91
N GLU A 105 -2.86 5.27 -10.17
CA GLU A 105 -3.53 5.91 -11.30
C GLU A 105 -5.02 5.58 -11.41
N LYS A 106 -5.44 4.37 -11.01
CA LYS A 106 -6.78 3.86 -11.33
C LYS A 106 -7.68 3.58 -10.13
N PHE A 107 -7.12 3.29 -8.95
CA PHE A 107 -7.88 2.65 -7.88
C PHE A 107 -7.82 3.35 -6.51
N ILE A 108 -6.74 4.07 -6.21
CA ILE A 108 -6.53 4.65 -4.87
C ILE A 108 -7.10 6.07 -4.81
N CYS A 109 -7.91 6.34 -3.78
CA CYS A 109 -8.45 7.66 -3.47
C CYS A 109 -8.00 8.15 -2.08
N PRO A 110 -7.99 9.48 -1.84
CA PRO A 110 -7.73 10.02 -0.50
C PRO A 110 -8.68 9.45 0.55
N GLY A 111 -8.15 9.08 1.72
CA GLY A 111 -8.92 8.49 2.81
C GLY A 111 -9.17 6.98 2.71
N ASP A 112 -8.71 6.32 1.64
CA ASP A 112 -8.81 4.86 1.51
C ASP A 112 -7.91 4.12 2.50
N ILE A 113 -8.31 2.90 2.87
CA ILE A 113 -7.39 1.88 3.37
C ILE A 113 -7.04 0.92 2.24
N VAL A 114 -5.74 0.85 1.92
CA VAL A 114 -5.18 0.01 0.86
C VAL A 114 -4.26 -1.04 1.48
N VAL A 115 -4.50 -2.30 1.16
CA VAL A 115 -3.62 -3.41 1.57
C VAL A 115 -3.13 -4.16 0.34
N GLY A 116 -1.83 -4.41 0.30
CA GLY A 116 -1.19 -5.08 -0.82
C GLY A 116 -0.30 -6.20 -0.33
N ALA A 117 -0.25 -7.31 -1.05
CA ALA A 117 0.73 -8.38 -0.80
C ALA A 117 2.10 -8.00 -1.40
N ASP A 118 2.56 -6.79 -1.08
CA ASP A 118 3.80 -6.18 -1.55
C ASP A 118 4.26 -5.11 -0.55
N SER A 119 5.56 -5.03 -0.28
CA SER A 119 6.14 -4.11 0.72
C SER A 119 5.97 -2.63 0.37
N HIS A 120 5.99 -2.29 -0.92
CA HIS A 120 5.98 -0.89 -1.39
C HIS A 120 4.56 -0.34 -1.60
N THR A 121 3.55 -1.05 -1.09
CA THR A 121 2.15 -0.59 -1.04
C THR A 121 2.00 0.77 -0.38
N CYS A 122 2.91 1.13 0.53
CA CYS A 122 3.01 2.45 1.16
C CYS A 122 3.07 3.63 0.16
N MET A 123 3.44 3.39 -1.11
CA MET A 123 3.39 4.42 -2.16
C MET A 123 2.02 5.11 -2.27
N GLY A 124 0.92 4.37 -2.05
CA GLY A 124 -0.44 4.91 -2.04
C GLY A 124 -0.67 6.05 -1.03
N GLY A 125 0.19 6.17 -0.01
CA GLY A 125 0.15 7.26 0.97
C GLY A 125 0.31 8.65 0.37
N ALA A 126 0.93 8.79 -0.82
CA ALA A 126 1.07 10.09 -1.48
C ALA A 126 -0.28 10.69 -1.91
N LEU A 127 -1.31 9.84 -2.07
CA LEU A 127 -2.69 10.23 -2.35
C LEU A 127 -3.49 10.50 -1.08
N GLY A 128 -2.88 10.48 0.11
CA GLY A 128 -3.58 10.67 1.39
C GLY A 128 -4.39 9.44 1.81
N ALA A 129 -4.04 8.25 1.32
CA ALA A 129 -4.58 6.98 1.78
C ALA A 129 -3.72 6.40 2.92
N PHE A 130 -4.31 5.54 3.76
CA PHE A 130 -3.53 4.64 4.60
C PHE A 130 -3.25 3.36 3.82
N ALA A 131 -2.03 3.26 3.27
CA ALA A 131 -1.63 2.16 2.40
C ALA A 131 -0.48 1.38 3.04
N THR A 132 -0.63 0.06 3.19
CA THR A 132 0.37 -0.76 3.89
C THR A 132 0.55 -2.13 3.25
N GLY A 133 1.80 -2.60 3.23
CA GLY A 133 2.14 -3.94 2.78
C GLY A 133 1.81 -4.98 3.85
N MET A 134 1.20 -6.09 3.45
CA MET A 134 0.84 -7.18 4.37
C MET A 134 1.21 -8.55 3.78
N GLY A 135 1.32 -9.56 4.65
CA GLY A 135 1.56 -10.93 4.22
C GLY A 135 0.36 -11.53 3.48
N SER A 136 0.60 -12.56 2.67
CA SER A 136 -0.43 -13.24 1.87
C SER A 136 -1.64 -13.72 2.69
N THR A 137 -1.44 -14.16 3.94
CA THR A 137 -2.54 -14.58 4.82
C THR A 137 -3.47 -13.41 5.16
N ASP A 138 -2.89 -12.25 5.51
CA ASP A 138 -3.68 -11.07 5.87
C ASP A 138 -4.40 -10.47 4.66
N VAL A 139 -3.76 -10.47 3.49
CA VAL A 139 -4.41 -10.00 2.26
C VAL A 139 -5.51 -10.98 1.83
N ALA A 140 -5.35 -12.29 2.06
CA ALA A 140 -6.42 -13.27 1.83
C ALA A 140 -7.63 -13.01 2.74
N VAL A 141 -7.39 -12.67 4.02
CA VAL A 141 -8.45 -12.24 4.96
C VAL A 141 -9.14 -10.98 4.43
N ALA A 142 -8.38 -9.98 3.98
CA ALA A 142 -8.93 -8.74 3.44
C ALA A 142 -9.80 -8.97 2.18
N ILE A 143 -9.34 -9.80 1.24
CA ILE A 143 -10.11 -10.20 0.05
C ILE A 143 -11.39 -10.93 0.46
N ALA A 144 -11.32 -11.82 1.45
CA ALA A 144 -12.44 -12.67 1.83
C ALA A 144 -13.50 -11.95 2.67
N LEU A 145 -13.09 -11.03 3.53
CA LEU A 145 -13.96 -10.39 4.53
C LEU A 145 -14.19 -8.89 4.29
N GLY A 146 -13.40 -8.25 3.43
CA GLY A 146 -13.50 -6.81 3.14
C GLY A 146 -13.06 -5.91 4.30
N LYS A 147 -12.42 -6.50 5.31
CA LYS A 147 -11.94 -5.83 6.53
C LYS A 147 -10.71 -6.55 7.07
N ASN A 148 -9.89 -5.84 7.82
CA ASN A 148 -8.76 -6.44 8.53
C ASN A 148 -8.53 -5.75 9.89
N TRP A 149 -7.71 -6.35 10.75
CA TRP A 149 -7.31 -5.77 12.01
C TRP A 149 -6.03 -4.96 11.83
N PHE A 150 -5.96 -3.80 12.49
CA PHE A 150 -4.81 -2.92 12.45
C PHE A 150 -4.48 -2.46 13.86
N ARG A 151 -3.20 -2.59 14.24
CA ARG A 151 -2.65 -1.74 15.29
C ARG A 151 -2.38 -0.35 14.68
N VAL A 152 -3.03 0.69 15.22
CA VAL A 152 -2.87 2.07 14.78
C VAL A 152 -1.42 2.51 15.06
N PRO A 153 -0.66 2.94 14.05
CA PRO A 153 0.74 3.31 14.25
C PRO A 153 0.85 4.69 14.92
N GLU A 154 1.93 4.91 15.66
CA GLU A 154 2.37 6.28 15.95
C GLU A 154 2.82 6.95 14.65
N THR A 155 2.95 8.27 14.63
CA THR A 155 3.34 9.02 13.41
C THR A 155 4.61 9.83 13.66
N ILE A 156 5.58 9.73 12.75
CA ILE A 156 6.71 10.65 12.67
C ILE A 156 6.38 11.68 11.60
N LYS A 157 6.29 12.94 12.01
CA LYS A 157 6.07 14.05 11.07
C LYS A 157 7.40 14.61 10.60
N PHE A 158 7.62 14.58 9.28
CA PHE A 158 8.74 15.22 8.60
C PHE A 158 8.26 16.55 8.04
N GLU A 159 8.66 17.64 8.66
CA GLU A 159 8.37 19.00 8.21
C GLU A 159 9.50 19.50 7.31
N ILE A 160 9.22 19.62 6.02
CA ILE A 160 10.20 19.89 4.97
C ILE A 160 9.91 21.28 4.39
N GLU A 161 10.81 22.21 4.66
CA GLU A 161 10.70 23.60 4.27
C GLU A 161 11.57 23.94 3.05
N GLY A 162 11.21 25.01 2.36
CA GLY A 162 11.93 25.51 1.18
C GLY A 162 11.58 24.77 -0.11
N LYS A 163 12.53 24.76 -1.06
CA LYS A 163 12.41 24.10 -2.37
C LYS A 163 13.67 23.29 -2.63
N LEU A 164 13.54 22.19 -3.38
CA LEU A 164 14.71 21.43 -3.81
C LEU A 164 15.58 22.29 -4.72
N SER A 165 16.89 22.31 -4.43
CA SER A 165 17.89 22.98 -5.27
C SER A 165 17.97 22.32 -6.64
N LYS A 166 18.43 23.06 -7.66
CA LYS A 166 18.66 22.50 -9.00
C LYS A 166 19.60 21.29 -8.92
N GLY A 167 19.16 20.17 -9.48
CA GLY A 167 19.91 18.91 -9.46
C GLY A 167 19.67 18.03 -8.22
N VAL A 168 18.81 18.46 -7.30
CA VAL A 168 18.31 17.67 -6.17
C VAL A 168 16.87 17.27 -6.46
N PHE A 169 16.57 15.97 -6.31
CA PHE A 169 15.27 15.39 -6.62
C PHE A 169 14.64 14.77 -5.37
N ALA A 170 13.34 14.41 -5.46
CA ALA A 170 12.64 13.75 -4.35
C ALA A 170 13.33 12.47 -3.87
N LYS A 171 14.01 11.74 -4.77
CA LYS A 171 14.81 10.56 -4.42
C LYS A 171 15.95 10.92 -3.46
N ASP A 172 16.67 12.01 -3.72
CA ASP A 172 17.77 12.46 -2.86
C ASP A 172 17.25 12.87 -1.47
N LEU A 173 16.09 13.53 -1.44
CA LEU A 173 15.43 13.93 -0.20
C LEU A 173 15.06 12.73 0.67
N ILE A 174 14.40 11.72 0.12
CA ILE A 174 14.00 10.54 0.91
C ILE A 174 15.19 9.69 1.31
N LEU A 175 16.21 9.54 0.45
CA LEU A 175 17.47 8.89 0.81
C LEU A 175 18.20 9.64 1.94
N TYR A 176 18.18 10.98 1.93
CA TYR A 176 18.72 11.78 3.01
C TYR A 176 17.96 11.55 4.32
N ILE A 177 16.63 11.55 4.29
CA ILE A 177 15.78 11.28 5.47
C ILE A 177 16.09 9.88 6.04
N ILE A 178 16.07 8.84 5.20
CA ILE A 178 16.36 7.46 5.62
C ILE A 178 17.79 7.35 6.17
N GLY A 179 18.77 8.00 5.52
CA GLY A 179 20.15 8.05 6.00
C GLY A 179 20.30 8.74 7.37
N LYS A 180 19.36 9.60 7.77
CA LYS A 180 19.35 10.24 9.09
C LYS A 180 18.69 9.39 10.17
N ILE A 181 17.61 8.68 9.85
CA ILE A 181 16.83 7.93 10.85
C ILE A 181 17.24 6.44 10.92
N GLY A 182 17.92 5.92 9.90
CA GLY A 182 18.27 4.50 9.79
C GLY A 182 17.15 3.64 9.18
N SER A 183 17.48 2.40 8.85
CA SER A 183 16.54 1.45 8.23
C SER A 183 15.43 0.97 9.17
N ASP A 184 15.58 1.20 10.47
CA ASP A 184 14.63 0.90 11.54
C ASP A 184 14.09 2.16 12.24
N GLY A 185 14.47 3.35 11.76
CA GLY A 185 14.15 4.63 12.40
C GLY A 185 12.65 4.96 12.46
N ALA A 186 11.84 4.35 11.60
CA ALA A 186 10.39 4.49 11.58
C ALA A 186 9.66 3.17 11.90
N MET A 187 10.32 2.20 12.56
CA MET A 187 9.73 0.89 12.84
C MET A 187 8.35 1.00 13.51
N TYR A 188 7.33 0.43 12.86
CA TYR A 188 5.90 0.46 13.24
C TYR A 188 5.25 1.85 13.31
N LYS A 189 5.86 2.86 12.71
CA LYS A 189 5.36 4.23 12.66
C LYS A 189 4.95 4.60 11.24
N ALA A 190 3.97 5.47 11.09
CA ALA A 190 3.68 6.13 9.83
C ALA A 190 4.65 7.29 9.61
N MET A 191 5.14 7.47 8.38
CA MET A 191 5.91 8.66 7.99
C MET A 191 4.96 9.68 7.36
N GLU A 192 4.75 10.81 8.02
CA GLU A 192 3.89 11.89 7.52
C GLU A 192 4.76 13.04 6.99
N PHE A 193 4.75 13.25 5.68
CA PHE A 193 5.50 14.32 5.03
C PHE A 193 4.66 15.58 4.92
N SER A 194 5.21 16.71 5.36
CA SER A 194 4.52 17.99 5.48
C SER A 194 5.48 19.15 5.24
N GLY A 195 4.98 20.39 5.31
CA GLY A 195 5.77 21.60 5.10
C GLY A 195 5.71 22.12 3.67
N LYS A 196 6.22 23.34 3.46
CA LYS A 196 6.07 24.08 2.19
C LYS A 196 6.68 23.38 0.99
N ALA A 197 7.70 22.54 1.19
CA ALA A 197 8.30 21.80 0.09
C ALA A 197 7.27 20.87 -0.58
N MET A 198 6.35 20.28 0.19
CA MET A 198 5.32 19.38 -0.33
C MET A 198 4.39 20.07 -1.34
N GLU A 199 4.12 21.37 -1.15
CA GLU A 199 3.30 22.16 -2.09
C GLU A 199 3.97 22.34 -3.45
N THR A 200 5.30 22.22 -3.50
CA THR A 200 6.09 22.40 -4.73
C THR A 200 6.42 21.12 -5.46
N LEU A 201 6.33 19.97 -4.78
CA LEU A 201 6.55 18.66 -5.39
C LEU A 201 5.34 18.24 -6.23
N SER A 202 5.62 17.72 -7.41
CA SER A 202 4.66 17.00 -8.24
C SER A 202 4.18 15.71 -7.55
N MET A 203 3.07 15.13 -8.03
CA MET A 203 2.60 13.84 -7.51
C MET A 203 3.62 12.73 -7.70
N SER A 204 4.31 12.68 -8.84
CA SER A 204 5.39 11.71 -9.09
C SER A 204 6.51 11.83 -8.05
N GLU A 205 6.87 13.04 -7.67
CA GLU A 205 7.86 13.27 -6.60
C GLU A 205 7.34 12.85 -5.22
N ARG A 206 6.05 13.09 -4.91
CA ARG A 206 5.45 12.62 -3.66
C ARG A 206 5.37 11.09 -3.59
N PHE A 207 5.08 10.42 -4.71
CA PHE A 207 5.11 8.95 -4.81
C PHE A 207 6.51 8.41 -4.49
N VAL A 208 7.58 9.07 -4.95
CA VAL A 208 8.96 8.68 -4.61
C VAL A 208 9.20 8.72 -3.10
N LEU A 209 8.67 9.73 -2.39
CA LEU A 209 8.83 9.84 -0.94
C LEU A 209 8.12 8.70 -0.21
N THR A 210 6.84 8.46 -0.51
CA THR A 210 6.04 7.46 0.21
C THR A 210 6.38 6.03 -0.17
N ASN A 211 6.80 5.78 -1.42
CA ASN A 211 7.28 4.47 -1.87
C ASN A 211 8.43 3.94 -1.02
N MET A 212 9.35 4.81 -0.61
CA MET A 212 10.53 4.41 0.18
C MET A 212 10.28 4.41 1.69
N ALA A 213 9.07 4.68 2.18
CA ALA A 213 8.79 4.69 3.61
C ALA A 213 9.13 3.34 4.28
N VAL A 214 8.86 2.23 3.57
CA VAL A 214 9.15 0.87 4.05
C VAL A 214 10.65 0.62 4.28
N GLU A 215 11.54 1.34 3.59
CA GLU A 215 12.99 1.22 3.74
C GLU A 215 13.51 1.82 5.06
N ALA A 216 12.68 2.60 5.77
CA ALA A 216 12.91 3.03 7.15
C ALA A 216 12.16 2.17 8.19
N GLY A 217 11.53 1.07 7.76
CA GLY A 217 10.69 0.21 8.60
C GLY A 217 9.30 0.78 8.89
N ALA A 218 8.89 1.83 8.17
CA ALA A 218 7.58 2.45 8.35
C ALA A 218 6.43 1.49 8.00
N LYS A 219 5.30 1.72 8.66
CA LYS A 219 4.06 0.97 8.44
C LYS A 219 3.18 1.61 7.37
#